data_AF-A0A352NJV1-F1
#
_entry.id   AF-A0A352NJV1-F1
#
_cell.length_a   1.000
_cell.length_b   1.000
_cell.length_c   1.000
_cell.angle_alpha   90.00
_cell.angle_beta   90.00
_cell.angle_gamma   90.00
#
_symmetry.space_group_name_H-M   'P 1'
#
loop_
_entity.id
_entity.type
_entity.pdbx_description
1 polymer ?
#
loop_
_entity_poly.entity_id
_entity_poly.type
_entity_poly.pdbx_seq_one_letter_code
_entity_poly.pdbx_strand_id
1 'polypeptide(L)' 'FTDRGSISVWAQDAMAAAAENGIINGYPDNTVRPQGSATRAEAVTTILNALNQ' A
#
# COMPACT_ATOMS: atom_id res chain seq x y z
N PHE A 1 -6.61 -2.64 6.77
CA PHE A 1 -7.25 -3.11 5.52
C PHE A 1 -8.10 -4.36 5.74
N THR A 2 -9.24 -4.44 5.07
CA THR A 2 -10.20 -5.57 5.10
C THR A 2 -9.73 -6.76 4.26
N ASP A 3 -8.91 -6.51 3.25
CA ASP A 3 -8.32 -7.48 2.33
C ASP A 3 -6.87 -7.89 2.68
N ARG A 4 -6.46 -7.67 3.94
CA ARG A 4 -5.10 -7.98 4.42
C ARG A 4 -4.69 -9.45 4.19
N GLY A 5 -5.66 -10.37 4.17
CA GLY A 5 -5.42 -11.79 3.91
C GLY A 5 -4.97 -12.09 2.47
N SER A 6 -5.16 -11.14 1.55
CA SER A 6 -4.72 -11.25 0.16
C SER A 6 -3.29 -10.74 -0.05
N ILE A 7 -2.63 -10.19 0.98
CA ILE A 7 -1.24 -9.76 0.90
C ILE A 7 -0.35 -11.01 0.88
N SER A 8 0.49 -11.14 -0.14
CA SER A 8 1.46 -12.24 -0.23
C SER A 8 2.38 -12.26 0.99
N VAL A 9 2.71 -13.44 1.51
CA VAL A 9 3.47 -13.60 2.77
C VAL A 9 4.76 -12.77 2.79
N TRP A 10 5.51 -12.75 1.69
CA TRP A 10 6.75 -11.99 1.56
C TRP A 10 6.57 -10.46 1.65
N ALA A 11 5.36 -9.95 1.39
CA ALA A 11 5.05 -8.53 1.36
C ALA A 11 4.43 -8.02 2.67
N GLN A 12 4.12 -8.90 3.64
CA GLN A 12 3.38 -8.51 4.84
C GLN A 12 4.13 -7.46 5.66
N ASP A 13 5.42 -7.70 5.95
CA ASP A 13 6.23 -6.78 6.74
C ASP A 13 6.45 -5.45 6.01
N ALA A 14 6.73 -5.51 4.70
CA ALA A 14 6.90 -4.31 3.88
C ALA A 14 5.62 -3.48 3.79
N MET A 15 4.46 -4.13 3.66
CA MET A 15 3.16 -3.45 3.64
C MET A 15 2.82 -2.83 5.00
N ALA A 16 3.14 -3.53 6.10
CA ALA A 16 2.96 -2.98 7.44
C ALA A 16 3.81 -1.72 7.65
N ALA A 17 5.10 -1.77 7.30
CA ALA A 17 5.98 -0.60 7.38
C ALA A 17 5.51 0.54 6.47
N ALA A 18 5.10 0.25 5.24
CA ALA A 18 4.59 1.26 4.32
C ALA A 18 3.30 1.92 4.83
N ALA A 19 2.42 1.17 5.50
CA ALA A 19 1.20 1.71 6.10
C ALA A 19 1.51 2.55 7.35
N GLU A 20 2.42 2.09 8.22
CA GLU A 20 2.82 2.80 9.43
C GLU A 20 3.49 4.15 9.12
N ASN A 21 4.30 4.19 8.06
CA ASN A 21 4.95 5.43 7.60
C ASN A 21 4.02 6.27 6.71
N GLY A 22 2.75 5.90 6.50
CA GLY A 22 1.84 6.65 5.63
C GLY A 22 2.25 6.69 4.14
N ILE A 23 3.16 5.81 3.73
CA ILE A 23 3.58 5.62 2.33
C ILE A 23 2.40 5.05 1.54
N ILE A 24 1.68 4.07 2.11
CA ILE A 24 0.47 3.45 1.55
C ILE A 24 -0.68 3.60 2.53
N ASN A 25 -1.72 4.35 2.16
CA ASN A 25 -2.90 4.60 3.00
C ASN A 25 -4.10 3.71 2.66
N GLY A 26 -4.03 2.96 1.56
CA GLY A 26 -5.16 2.19 1.04
C GLY A 26 -6.26 3.06 0.43
N TYR A 27 -7.42 2.44 0.20
CA TYR A 27 -8.57 3.02 -0.47
C TYR A 27 -9.68 3.42 0.52
N PRO A 28 -10.65 4.28 0.12
CA PRO A 28 -11.76 4.68 0.97
C PRO A 28 -12.64 3.51 1.47
N ASP A 29 -12.63 2.38 0.77
CA ASP A 29 -13.32 1.13 1.15
C ASP A 29 -12.52 0.28 2.16
N ASN A 30 -11.45 0.83 2.73
CA ASN A 30 -10.54 0.16 3.67
C ASN A 30 -9.81 -1.05 3.06
N THR A 31 -9.57 -1.06 1.74
CA THR A 31 -8.75 -2.07 1.05
C THR A 31 -7.36 -1.55 0.67
N VAL A 32 -6.42 -2.45 0.30
CA VAL A 32 -5.15 -2.11 -0.36
C VAL A 32 -4.97 -2.75 -1.73
N ARG A 33 -5.84 -3.69 -2.09
CA ARG A 33 -5.88 -4.38 -3.39
C ARG A 33 -4.50 -4.93 -3.79
N PRO A 34 -3.85 -5.75 -2.92
CA PRO A 34 -2.43 -6.08 -3.05
C PRO A 34 -2.09 -6.96 -4.26
N GLN A 35 -3.10 -7.63 -4.84
CA GLN A 35 -2.98 -8.44 -6.05
C GLN A 35 -3.45 -7.70 -7.31
N GLY A 36 -3.91 -6.46 -7.18
CA GLY A 36 -4.35 -5.61 -8.28
C GLY A 36 -3.20 -4.82 -8.90
N SER A 37 -3.48 -4.18 -10.04
CA SER A 37 -2.55 -3.23 -10.65
C SER A 37 -2.75 -1.83 -10.09
N ALA A 38 -1.66 -1.13 -9.80
CA ALA A 38 -1.69 0.28 -9.51
C ALA A 38 -1.80 1.10 -10.81
N THR A 39 -2.57 2.18 -10.76
CA THR A 39 -2.50 3.25 -11.76
C THR A 39 -1.18 4.00 -11.66
N ARG A 40 -0.81 4.71 -12.73
CA ARG A 40 0.38 5.57 -12.73
C ARG A 40 0.34 6.63 -11.62
N ALA A 41 -0.84 7.18 -11.34
CA ALA A 41 -1.01 8.18 -10.30
C ALA A 41 -0.76 7.61 -8.90
N GLU A 42 -1.29 6.42 -8.61
CA GLU A 42 -1.08 5.73 -7.33
C GLU A 42 0.39 5.34 -7.14
N ALA A 43 1.05 4.83 -8.18
CA ALA A 43 2.47 4.49 -8.14
C ALA A 43 3.34 5.72 -7.83
N VAL A 44 3.12 6.83 -8.54
CA VAL A 44 3.87 8.08 -8.30
C VAL A 44 3.58 8.64 -6.91
N THR A 45 2.32 8.61 -6.47
CA THR A 45 1.94 9.08 -5.12
C THR A 45 2.67 8.28 -4.04
N THR A 46 2.73 6.96 -4.20
CA THR A 46 3.45 6.07 -3.25
C THR A 46 4.95 6.41 -3.21
N ILE A 47 5.58 6.64 -4.37
CA ILE A 47 6.99 7.03 -4.46
C ILE A 47 7.22 8.40 -3.80
N LEU A 48 6.36 9.39 -4.06
CA LEU A 48 6.46 10.71 -3.45
C LEU A 48 6.30 10.65 -1.92
N ASN A 49 5.35 9.86 -1.42
CA ASN A 49 5.16 9.68 0.02
C ASN A 49 6.39 9.04 0.67
N ALA A 50 7.04 8.08 -0.01
CA ALA A 50 8.26 7.45 0.48
C ALA A 50 9.47 8.39 0.50
N LEU A 51 9.56 9.35 -0.43
CA LEU A 51 10.63 10.34 -0.48
C LEU A 51 10.45 11.48 0.53
N ASN A 52 9.23 11.68 1.03
CA ASN A 52 8.87 12.73 1.99
C ASN A 52 8.84 12.22 3.45
N GLN A 53 9.28 10.98 3.70
CA GLN A 53 9.59 10.47 5.04
C GLN A 53 10.94 10.99 5.51
#